data_AF-A0A961WRN1-F1
#
_entry.id   AF-A0A961WRN1-F1
#
_cell.length_a   1.000
_cell.length_b   1.000
_cell.length_c   1.000
_cell.angle_alpha   90.00
_cell.angle_beta   90.00
_cell.angle_gamma   90.00
#
_symmetry.space_group_name_H-M   'P 1'
#
loop_
_entity.id
_entity.type
_entity.pdbx_description
1 polymer ?
#
loop_
_entity_poly.entity_id
_entity_poly.type
_entity_poly.pdbx_seq_one_letter_code
_entity_poly.pdbx_strand_id
1 'polypeptide(L)'
;MGEEEKLSGEKTRQRAYMTLRLKKAGRKALHDITPPALWRLVAGRDSPKRSKSELLRDRNGNPFAIGTEGPQRFAFLAGQPVIRLPIARMRYAGALRFTAREHHFVRYLSEGIGTLAAYYENHQPADVLEKHFLPASGRPHTPLKGLPWIEYADGEFDRNVPSEKGLEQSHGHQHHGPVSREKLELEASHLDRLLASFQKQGVLETNDLPTGHFIADDDGEWAFYVKDGQHRIAVMAHLGHEEALVTLTGGVRLAAEGDANIFPMVREGLLTADEARKILRAYTRP
;
A
#
# COMPACT_ATOMS: atom_id res chain seq x y z
N MET A 1 -23.27 -6.88 37.18
CA MET A 1 -22.48 -7.93 36.49
C MET A 1 -21.19 -7.42 35.84
N GLY A 2 -21.03 -6.11 35.53
CA GLY A 2 -19.86 -5.62 34.79
C GLY A 2 -18.60 -5.24 35.59
N GLU A 3 -18.68 -5.02 36.91
CA GLU A 3 -17.50 -4.62 37.70
C GLU A 3 -16.67 -5.82 38.18
N GLU A 4 -17.31 -6.90 38.63
CA GLU A 4 -16.61 -8.10 39.08
C GLU A 4 -15.85 -8.80 37.94
N GLU A 5 -16.40 -8.78 36.72
CA GLU A 5 -15.75 -9.33 35.53
C GLU A 5 -14.51 -8.51 35.12
N LYS A 6 -14.60 -7.18 35.27
CA LYS A 6 -13.49 -6.25 34.98
C LYS A 6 -12.35 -6.40 36.00
N LEU A 7 -12.70 -6.50 37.29
CA LEU A 7 -11.76 -6.76 38.39
C LEU A 7 -11.09 -8.15 38.29
N SER A 8 -11.83 -9.16 37.80
CA SER A 8 -11.30 -10.51 37.56
C SER A 8 -10.28 -10.53 36.40
N GLY A 9 -10.57 -9.84 35.30
CA GLY A 9 -9.66 -9.71 34.16
C GLY A 9 -8.35 -8.98 34.51
N GLU A 10 -8.44 -7.93 35.34
CA GLU A 10 -7.29 -7.13 35.75
C GLU A 10 -6.36 -7.91 36.69
N LYS A 11 -6.91 -8.64 37.68
CA LYS A 11 -6.15 -9.55 38.54
C LYS A 11 -5.45 -10.66 37.75
N THR A 12 -6.10 -11.17 36.70
CA THR A 12 -5.53 -12.21 35.82
C THR A 12 -4.35 -11.67 35.02
N ARG A 13 -4.46 -10.47 34.44
CA ARG A 13 -3.36 -9.79 33.74
C ARG A 13 -2.19 -9.46 34.65
N GLN A 14 -2.48 -8.98 35.86
CA GLN A 14 -1.45 -8.65 36.85
C GLN A 14 -0.67 -9.88 37.31
N ARG A 15 -1.36 -11.01 37.54
CA ARG A 15 -0.72 -12.31 37.83
C ARG A 15 0.15 -12.78 36.67
N ALA A 16 -0.37 -12.77 35.44
CA ALA A 16 0.40 -13.15 34.26
C ALA A 16 1.67 -12.29 34.08
N TYR A 17 1.54 -10.98 34.28
CA TYR A 17 2.66 -10.03 34.22
C TYR A 17 3.72 -10.31 35.30
N MET A 18 3.28 -10.54 36.55
CA MET A 18 4.19 -10.86 37.66
C MET A 18 4.90 -12.19 37.45
N THR A 19 4.22 -13.21 36.94
CA THR A 19 4.84 -14.49 36.57
C THR A 19 5.89 -14.31 35.47
N LEU A 20 5.61 -13.48 34.45
CA LEU A 20 6.55 -13.17 33.38
C LEU A 20 7.79 -12.44 33.91
N ARG A 21 7.59 -11.48 34.83
CA ARG A 21 8.66 -10.70 35.45
C ARG A 21 9.54 -11.58 36.35
N LEU A 22 8.94 -12.48 37.14
CA LEU A 22 9.64 -13.46 37.97
C LEU A 22 10.42 -14.46 37.12
N LYS A 23 9.84 -14.98 36.03
CA LYS A 23 10.56 -15.85 35.08
C LYS A 23 11.75 -15.14 34.45
N LYS A 24 11.60 -13.87 34.07
CA LYS A 24 12.68 -13.07 33.48
C LYS A 24 13.79 -12.76 34.49
N ALA A 25 13.43 -12.41 35.72
CA ALA A 25 14.37 -12.17 36.82
C ALA A 25 15.13 -13.45 37.20
N GLY A 26 14.42 -14.57 37.33
CA GLY A 26 15.03 -15.88 37.61
C GLY A 26 15.97 -16.32 36.49
N ARG A 27 15.59 -16.15 35.22
CA ARG A 27 16.45 -16.49 34.07
C ARG A 27 17.69 -15.60 34.00
N LYS A 28 17.59 -14.32 34.38
CA LYS A 28 18.75 -13.42 34.48
C LYS A 28 19.68 -13.82 35.63
N ALA A 29 19.13 -14.06 36.82
CA ALA A 29 19.93 -14.51 37.96
C ALA A 29 20.64 -15.83 37.67
N LEU A 30 19.96 -16.78 37.02
CA LEU A 30 20.53 -18.05 36.58
C LEU A 30 21.64 -17.84 35.53
N HIS A 31 21.46 -16.91 34.59
CA HIS A 31 22.50 -16.53 33.62
C HIS A 31 23.74 -15.94 34.30
N ASP A 32 23.56 -15.11 35.32
CA ASP A 32 24.65 -14.41 36.00
C ASP A 32 25.48 -15.33 36.91
N ILE A 33 24.90 -16.45 37.40
CA ILE A 33 25.58 -17.43 38.26
C ILE A 33 26.05 -18.69 37.53
N THR A 34 25.57 -18.95 36.30
CA THR A 34 25.92 -20.17 35.56
C THR A 34 27.11 -19.90 34.64
N PRO A 35 28.21 -20.66 34.73
CA PRO A 35 29.32 -20.55 33.78
C PRO A 35 28.83 -20.67 32.32
N PRO A 36 29.36 -19.89 31.37
CA PRO A 36 28.87 -19.83 29.99
C PRO A 36 28.73 -21.19 29.28
N ALA A 37 29.60 -22.16 29.64
CA ALA A 37 29.56 -23.53 29.10
C ALA A 37 28.34 -24.34 29.58
N LEU A 38 27.90 -24.13 30.82
CA LEU A 38 26.74 -24.83 31.41
C LEU A 38 25.41 -24.19 31.02
N TRP A 39 25.40 -22.89 30.72
CA TRP A 39 24.19 -22.18 30.28
C TRP A 39 23.57 -22.80 29.02
N ARG A 40 24.41 -23.24 28.07
CA ARG A 40 23.96 -23.92 26.84
C ARG A 40 23.25 -25.26 27.09
N LEU A 41 23.51 -25.92 28.22
CA LEU A 41 22.87 -27.17 28.61
C LEU A 41 21.53 -26.93 29.34
N VAL A 42 21.44 -25.84 30.13
CA VAL A 42 20.29 -25.54 31.00
C VAL A 42 19.24 -24.65 30.32
N ALA A 43 19.64 -23.76 29.42
CA ALA A 43 18.73 -22.78 28.80
C ALA A 43 17.69 -23.38 27.83
N GLY A 44 17.77 -24.69 27.55
CA GLY A 44 17.06 -25.35 26.46
C GLY A 44 17.62 -24.90 25.10
N ARG A 45 17.37 -25.66 24.04
CA ARG A 45 17.52 -25.10 22.69
C ARG A 45 16.57 -23.92 22.61
N ASP A 46 17.09 -22.73 22.31
CA ASP A 46 16.25 -21.58 21.97
C ASP A 46 15.20 -22.07 20.97
N SER A 47 13.91 -21.85 21.27
CA SER A 47 12.87 -22.05 20.26
C SER A 47 13.36 -21.31 19.01
N PRO A 48 13.42 -21.97 17.84
CA PRO A 48 14.01 -21.36 16.65
C PRO A 48 13.37 -19.98 16.50
N LYS A 49 14.20 -18.94 16.60
CA LYS A 49 13.74 -17.57 16.41
C LYS A 49 13.08 -17.57 15.05
N ARG A 50 11.76 -17.31 15.01
CA ARG A 50 11.05 -17.20 13.75
C ARG A 50 11.85 -16.25 12.87
N SER A 51 12.23 -16.74 11.69
CA SER A 51 13.01 -15.95 10.75
C SER A 51 12.24 -14.68 10.39
N LYS A 52 12.96 -13.62 9.99
CA LYS A 52 12.32 -12.34 9.67
C LYS A 52 11.22 -12.48 8.60
N SER A 53 11.32 -13.50 7.73
CA SER A 53 10.30 -13.87 6.72
C SER A 53 9.07 -14.58 7.31
N GLU A 54 9.20 -15.32 8.42
CA GLU A 54 8.07 -15.96 9.12
C GLU A 54 7.21 -14.97 9.92
N LEU A 55 7.73 -13.77 10.20
CA LEU A 55 6.97 -12.68 10.83
C LEU A 55 6.11 -11.88 9.81
N LEU A 56 6.27 -12.16 8.52
CA LEU A 56 5.57 -11.48 7.41
C LEU A 56 4.38 -12.29 6.88
N ARG A 57 4.04 -13.38 7.56
CA ARG A 57 2.96 -14.33 7.26
C ARG A 57 2.16 -14.60 8.54
N ASP A 58 0.98 -15.20 8.39
CA ASP A 58 0.13 -15.53 9.53
C ASP A 58 0.76 -16.63 10.42
N ARG A 59 0.03 -17.04 11.48
CA ARG A 59 0.54 -18.06 12.43
C ARG A 59 0.85 -19.41 11.76
N ASN A 60 0.22 -19.70 10.63
CA ASN A 60 0.31 -20.93 9.86
C ASN A 60 1.28 -20.81 8.66
N GLY A 61 1.88 -19.64 8.43
CA GLY A 61 2.77 -19.39 7.29
C GLY A 61 2.05 -18.94 6.01
N ASN A 62 0.75 -18.66 6.06
CA ASN A 62 0.00 -18.17 4.91
C ASN A 62 0.15 -16.65 4.75
N PRO A 63 -0.02 -16.10 3.54
CA PRO A 63 -0.25 -14.66 3.37
C PRO A 63 -1.38 -14.17 4.26
N PHE A 64 -1.25 -12.95 4.78
CA PHE A 64 -2.31 -12.31 5.53
C PHE A 64 -3.52 -12.05 4.63
N ALA A 65 -4.70 -12.47 5.08
CA ALA A 65 -5.98 -12.03 4.51
C ALA A 65 -6.57 -10.86 5.32
N ILE A 66 -7.41 -10.05 4.69
CA ILE A 66 -8.21 -9.02 5.37
C ILE A 66 -9.50 -9.65 5.87
N GLY A 67 -9.70 -9.57 7.19
CA GLY A 67 -10.95 -10.00 7.82
C GLY A 67 -12.02 -8.91 7.75
N THR A 68 -13.18 -9.19 8.33
CA THR A 68 -14.32 -8.27 8.40
C THR A 68 -14.00 -6.93 9.06
N GLU A 69 -13.03 -6.90 9.97
CA GLU A 69 -12.62 -5.68 10.66
C GLU A 69 -11.97 -4.65 9.72
N GLY A 70 -11.42 -5.07 8.57
CA GLY A 70 -10.75 -4.18 7.62
C GLY A 70 -9.22 -4.08 7.82
N PRO A 71 -8.58 -3.03 7.28
CA PRO A 71 -7.12 -2.94 7.19
C PRO A 71 -6.41 -2.34 8.42
N GLN A 72 -7.14 -1.95 9.48
CA GLN A 72 -6.59 -1.18 10.61
C GLN A 72 -5.45 -1.90 11.32
N ARG A 73 -5.49 -3.24 11.39
CA ARG A 73 -4.41 -4.03 12.01
C ARG A 73 -3.06 -3.84 11.32
N PHE A 74 -3.04 -3.49 10.03
CA PHE A 74 -1.81 -3.33 9.26
C PHE A 74 -1.11 -2.02 9.54
N ALA A 75 -1.79 -1.04 10.15
CA ALA A 75 -1.20 0.23 10.57
C ALA A 75 -0.06 0.01 11.59
N PHE A 76 -0.19 -1.02 12.43
CA PHE A 76 0.73 -1.32 13.53
C PHE A 76 1.66 -2.50 13.27
N LEU A 77 1.50 -3.19 12.13
CA LEU A 77 2.30 -4.37 11.84
C LEU A 77 3.76 -3.96 11.57
N ALA A 78 4.75 -4.68 12.10
CA ALA A 78 6.15 -4.37 11.81
C ALA A 78 6.63 -5.11 10.54
N GLY A 79 7.48 -4.46 9.74
CA GLY A 79 8.03 -5.05 8.50
C GLY A 79 7.09 -4.95 7.29
N GLN A 80 7.37 -5.76 6.27
CA GLN A 80 6.68 -5.78 4.97
C GLN A 80 5.90 -7.10 4.80
N PRO A 81 4.68 -7.20 5.37
CA PRO A 81 3.90 -8.43 5.32
C PRO A 81 3.58 -8.83 3.87
N VAL A 82 3.42 -10.13 3.62
CA VAL A 82 2.79 -10.61 2.39
C VAL A 82 1.28 -10.67 2.65
N ILE A 83 0.51 -9.91 1.87
CA ILE A 83 -0.94 -9.77 2.03
C ILE A 83 -1.62 -10.24 0.74
N ARG A 84 -2.63 -11.09 0.87
CA ARG A 84 -3.53 -11.47 -0.22
C ARG A 84 -4.72 -10.54 -0.22
N LEU A 85 -4.96 -9.87 -1.34
CA LEU A 85 -6.03 -8.88 -1.48
C LEU A 85 -6.84 -9.10 -2.76
N PRO A 86 -8.17 -8.86 -2.73
CA PRO A 86 -8.98 -8.79 -3.94
C PRO A 86 -8.54 -7.64 -4.84
N ILE A 87 -8.35 -7.90 -6.13
CA ILE A 87 -8.01 -6.87 -7.13
C ILE A 87 -9.12 -5.81 -7.21
N ALA A 88 -10.38 -6.20 -6.97
CA ALA A 88 -11.51 -5.27 -6.91
C ALA A 88 -11.38 -4.18 -5.81
N ARG A 89 -10.56 -4.43 -4.77
CA ARG A 89 -10.25 -3.46 -3.70
C ARG A 89 -8.96 -2.68 -3.96
N MET A 90 -8.27 -2.93 -5.07
CA MET A 90 -7.06 -2.20 -5.46
C MET A 90 -7.40 -0.97 -6.29
N ARG A 91 -6.58 0.07 -6.15
CA ARG A 91 -6.73 1.34 -6.86
C ARG A 91 -5.38 1.82 -7.34
N TYR A 92 -5.37 2.37 -8.54
CA TYR A 92 -4.23 3.08 -9.11
C TYR A 92 -4.32 4.59 -8.83
N ALA A 93 -3.32 5.36 -9.27
CA ALA A 93 -3.36 6.82 -9.25
C ALA A 93 -4.64 7.36 -9.90
N GLY A 94 -5.18 8.44 -9.35
CA GLY A 94 -6.48 8.97 -9.78
C GLY A 94 -7.68 8.14 -9.33
N ALA A 95 -7.47 7.26 -8.34
CA ALA A 95 -8.47 6.33 -7.80
C ALA A 95 -9.10 5.38 -8.85
N LEU A 96 -8.36 5.05 -9.91
CA LEU A 96 -8.84 4.17 -10.96
C LEU A 96 -8.92 2.72 -10.48
N ARG A 97 -10.07 2.07 -10.70
CA ARG A 97 -10.25 0.62 -10.50
C ARG A 97 -9.58 -0.15 -11.62
N PHE A 98 -8.91 -1.27 -11.32
CA PHE A 98 -8.29 -2.17 -12.29
C PHE A 98 -9.34 -2.94 -13.13
N THR A 99 -10.07 -2.22 -13.97
CA THR A 99 -11.06 -2.73 -14.92
C THR A 99 -10.86 -2.03 -16.26
N ALA A 100 -11.24 -2.65 -17.38
CA ALA A 100 -11.17 -2.00 -18.70
C ALA A 100 -12.05 -0.73 -18.79
N ARG A 101 -13.05 -0.57 -17.91
CA ARG A 101 -13.91 0.62 -17.87
C ARG A 101 -13.20 1.86 -17.28
N GLU A 102 -12.21 1.69 -16.43
CA GLU A 102 -11.58 2.81 -15.71
C GLU A 102 -10.08 2.88 -15.90
N HIS A 103 -9.40 1.74 -15.89
CA HIS A 103 -7.95 1.71 -15.92
C HIS A 103 -7.44 1.67 -17.36
N HIS A 104 -6.80 2.74 -17.79
CA HIS A 104 -6.20 2.87 -19.13
C HIS A 104 -5.27 1.70 -19.52
N PHE A 105 -4.41 1.18 -18.62
CA PHE A 105 -3.64 -0.04 -18.92
C PHE A 105 -4.50 -1.30 -19.13
N VAL A 106 -5.56 -1.52 -18.35
CA VAL A 106 -6.43 -2.70 -18.52
C VAL A 106 -7.25 -2.57 -19.81
N ARG A 107 -7.68 -1.34 -20.15
CA ARG A 107 -8.32 -1.04 -21.42
C ARG A 107 -7.37 -1.28 -22.60
N TYR A 108 -6.13 -0.79 -22.51
CA TYR A 108 -5.09 -1.04 -23.50
C TYR A 108 -4.92 -2.53 -23.81
N LEU A 109 -4.83 -3.37 -22.77
CA LEU A 109 -4.67 -4.82 -22.95
C LEU A 109 -5.85 -5.46 -23.69
N SER A 110 -7.02 -4.81 -23.69
CA SER A 110 -8.25 -5.31 -24.32
C SER A 110 -8.50 -4.70 -25.71
N GLU A 111 -8.16 -3.43 -25.90
CA GLU A 111 -8.58 -2.61 -27.05
C GLU A 111 -7.41 -1.99 -27.83
N GLY A 112 -6.18 -2.14 -27.33
CA GLY A 112 -4.95 -1.70 -28.00
C GLY A 112 -4.58 -0.23 -27.76
N ILE A 113 -3.49 0.18 -28.44
CA ILE A 113 -2.77 1.44 -28.19
C ILE A 113 -3.61 2.71 -28.37
N GLY A 114 -4.64 2.68 -29.23
CA GLY A 114 -5.52 3.83 -29.46
C GLY A 114 -6.25 4.28 -28.19
N THR A 115 -6.64 3.33 -27.34
CA THR A 115 -7.32 3.67 -26.07
C THR A 115 -6.36 4.23 -25.02
N LEU A 116 -5.10 3.79 -25.04
CA LEU A 116 -4.07 4.33 -24.19
C LEU A 116 -3.73 5.77 -24.58
N ALA A 117 -3.61 6.03 -25.88
CA ALA A 117 -3.40 7.38 -26.41
C ALA A 117 -4.57 8.31 -26.02
N ALA A 118 -5.80 7.86 -26.24
CA ALA A 118 -7.00 8.63 -25.92
C ALA A 118 -7.09 8.97 -24.43
N TYR A 119 -6.65 8.09 -23.51
CA TYR A 119 -6.59 8.42 -22.10
C TYR A 119 -5.68 9.61 -21.82
N TYR A 120 -4.44 9.58 -22.33
CA TYR A 120 -3.49 10.66 -22.10
C TYR A 120 -3.89 11.96 -22.80
N GLU A 121 -4.50 11.88 -23.98
CA GLU A 121 -5.01 13.06 -24.68
C GLU A 121 -6.15 13.74 -23.90
N ASN A 122 -7.06 12.95 -23.31
CA ASN A 122 -8.25 13.48 -22.64
C ASN A 122 -8.06 13.77 -21.15
N HIS A 123 -7.10 13.14 -20.48
CA HIS A 123 -6.85 13.32 -19.04
C HIS A 123 -5.61 14.19 -18.81
N GLN A 124 -5.80 15.51 -18.86
CA GLN A 124 -4.77 16.53 -18.63
C GLN A 124 -5.17 17.45 -17.46
N PRO A 125 -5.16 16.92 -16.23
CA PRO A 125 -5.63 17.65 -15.05
C PRO A 125 -4.74 18.84 -14.71
N ALA A 126 -5.36 19.94 -14.29
CA ALA A 126 -4.66 21.14 -13.83
C ALA A 126 -4.16 21.01 -12.38
N ASP A 127 -4.82 20.19 -11.57
CA ASP A 127 -4.48 19.99 -10.15
C ASP A 127 -4.72 18.55 -9.68
N VAL A 128 -4.38 18.30 -8.40
CA VAL A 128 -4.55 16.98 -7.78
C VAL A 128 -6.02 16.56 -7.67
N LEU A 129 -6.99 17.47 -7.64
CA LEU A 129 -8.40 17.10 -7.61
C LEU A 129 -8.86 16.59 -8.97
N GLU A 130 -8.58 17.34 -10.04
CA GLU A 130 -8.89 16.91 -11.41
C GLU A 130 -8.18 15.61 -11.77
N LYS A 131 -6.95 15.41 -11.26
CA LYS A 131 -6.21 14.15 -11.43
C LYS A 131 -6.98 12.94 -10.85
N HIS A 132 -7.82 13.15 -9.84
CA HIS A 132 -8.72 12.15 -9.26
C HIS A 132 -10.15 12.25 -9.81
N PHE A 133 -10.35 12.89 -10.97
CA PHE A 133 -11.65 13.08 -11.63
C PHE A 133 -12.67 13.82 -10.75
N LEU A 134 -12.18 14.75 -9.92
CA LEU A 134 -12.99 15.65 -9.11
C LEU A 134 -12.96 17.06 -9.72
N PRO A 135 -13.93 17.93 -9.41
CA PRO A 135 -13.85 19.33 -9.79
C PRO A 135 -12.56 19.97 -9.26
N ALA A 136 -11.89 20.77 -10.10
CA ALA A 136 -10.71 21.53 -9.71
C ALA A 136 -10.94 22.33 -8.42
N SER A 137 -9.86 22.53 -7.66
CA SER A 137 -9.87 23.36 -6.46
C SER A 137 -10.26 24.81 -6.77
N GLY A 138 -9.80 25.33 -7.91
CA GLY A 138 -9.87 26.76 -8.24
C GLY A 138 -8.94 27.64 -7.38
N ARG A 139 -8.26 27.08 -6.38
CA ARG A 139 -7.27 27.79 -5.55
C ARG A 139 -5.93 27.86 -6.27
N PRO A 140 -5.23 29.01 -6.21
CA PRO A 140 -3.90 29.14 -6.78
C PRO A 140 -2.93 28.19 -6.06
N HIS A 141 -1.94 27.68 -6.79
CA HIS A 141 -0.88 26.81 -6.26
C HIS A 141 -1.33 25.45 -5.70
N THR A 142 -2.54 24.97 -6.05
CA THR A 142 -2.93 23.59 -5.75
C THR A 142 -1.98 22.63 -6.51
N PRO A 143 -1.31 21.68 -5.84
CA PRO A 143 -0.34 20.82 -6.50
C PRO A 143 -1.04 19.86 -7.47
N LEU A 144 -0.36 19.49 -8.56
CA LEU A 144 -0.79 18.42 -9.47
C LEU A 144 -0.26 17.04 -9.02
N LYS A 145 0.93 17.02 -8.42
CA LYS A 145 1.64 15.80 -8.03
C LYS A 145 1.33 15.43 -6.58
N GLY A 146 1.47 14.14 -6.31
CA GLY A 146 1.34 13.56 -4.98
C GLY A 146 -0.07 13.14 -4.55
N LEU A 147 -0.16 12.74 -3.28
CA LEU A 147 -1.35 12.33 -2.54
C LEU A 147 -1.41 13.12 -1.22
N PRO A 148 -2.62 13.48 -0.73
CA PRO A 148 -2.76 14.36 0.44
C PRO A 148 -2.00 13.89 1.69
N TRP A 149 -1.98 12.58 1.93
CA TRP A 149 -1.47 11.92 3.14
C TRP A 149 -0.02 11.44 3.04
N ILE A 150 0.69 11.69 1.93
CA ILE A 150 2.10 11.32 1.79
C ILE A 150 2.97 12.53 2.08
N GLU A 151 3.98 12.33 2.93
CA GLU A 151 5.04 13.31 3.16
C GLU A 151 6.02 13.24 1.98
N TYR A 152 6.32 14.39 1.39
CA TYR A 152 7.28 14.53 0.31
C TYR A 152 8.49 15.30 0.83
N ALA A 153 9.69 14.99 0.32
CA ALA A 153 10.86 15.79 0.64
C ALA A 153 10.70 17.22 0.09
N ASP A 154 11.36 18.19 0.72
CA ASP A 154 11.33 19.58 0.25
C ASP A 154 11.72 19.67 -1.23
N GLY A 155 10.87 20.32 -2.01
CA GLY A 155 11.00 20.46 -3.46
C GLY A 155 10.78 19.17 -4.25
N GLU A 156 10.33 18.05 -3.68
CA GLU A 156 10.05 16.81 -4.44
C GLU A 156 8.90 16.97 -5.42
N PHE A 157 7.96 17.89 -5.15
CA PHE A 157 6.97 18.33 -6.15
C PHE A 157 7.62 19.04 -7.35
N ASP A 158 8.72 19.75 -7.10
CA ASP A 158 9.47 20.58 -8.05
C ASP A 158 10.68 19.86 -8.69
N ARG A 159 11.05 18.67 -8.19
CA ARG A 159 12.22 17.94 -8.68
C ARG A 159 11.91 17.40 -10.08
N ASN A 160 12.73 17.84 -11.03
CA ASN A 160 12.85 17.28 -12.37
C ASN A 160 13.52 15.89 -12.26
N VAL A 161 12.79 14.90 -11.75
CA VAL A 161 13.24 13.52 -11.71
C VAL A 161 13.22 12.97 -13.14
N PRO A 162 14.28 12.31 -13.63
CA PRO A 162 14.24 11.59 -14.89
C PRO A 162 13.02 10.67 -14.91
N SER A 163 12.27 10.70 -16.01
CA SER A 163 11.14 9.79 -16.15
C SER A 163 11.64 8.35 -16.39
N GLU A 164 10.76 7.38 -16.24
CA GLU A 164 11.10 5.96 -16.26
C GLU A 164 12.00 5.56 -17.44
N LYS A 165 12.98 4.68 -17.16
CA LYS A 165 13.82 4.00 -18.16
C LYS A 165 14.63 4.94 -19.08
N GLY A 166 15.01 6.12 -18.59
CA GLY A 166 15.94 7.03 -19.28
C GLY A 166 15.26 8.04 -20.19
N LEU A 167 13.94 8.11 -20.21
CA LEU A 167 13.21 9.19 -20.88
C LEU A 167 13.27 10.48 -20.05
N GLU A 168 13.40 11.62 -20.71
CA GLU A 168 13.30 12.92 -20.06
C GLU A 168 11.86 13.21 -19.57
N GLN A 169 11.73 14.12 -18.61
CA GLN A 169 10.41 14.54 -18.10
C GLN A 169 9.51 15.16 -19.17
N SER A 170 10.11 15.73 -20.22
CA SER A 170 9.41 16.28 -21.40
C SER A 170 8.51 15.25 -22.10
N HIS A 171 8.78 13.95 -21.90
CA HIS A 171 7.95 12.88 -22.45
C HIS A 171 6.63 12.64 -21.70
N GLY A 172 6.40 13.31 -20.56
CA GLY A 172 5.13 13.28 -19.83
C GLY A 172 5.09 12.32 -18.63
N HIS A 173 3.92 12.25 -17.96
CA HIS A 173 3.73 11.50 -16.73
C HIS A 173 2.98 10.18 -16.98
N GLN A 174 3.26 9.13 -16.20
CA GLN A 174 2.56 7.84 -16.30
C GLN A 174 1.09 7.85 -15.80
N HIS A 175 0.62 8.97 -15.22
CA HIS A 175 -0.70 9.03 -14.56
C HIS A 175 -1.69 9.89 -15.35
N HIS A 176 -1.19 10.83 -16.16
CA HIS A 176 -1.96 11.82 -16.88
C HIS A 176 -1.13 12.35 -18.05
N GLY A 177 -1.80 12.92 -19.04
CA GLY A 177 -1.12 13.49 -20.20
C GLY A 177 -0.83 14.98 -20.09
N PRO A 178 -0.27 15.55 -21.17
CA PRO A 178 0.11 14.85 -22.40
C PRO A 178 1.33 13.93 -22.20
N VAL A 179 1.48 12.94 -23.08
CA VAL A 179 2.67 12.08 -23.15
C VAL A 179 3.19 12.05 -24.59
N SER A 180 4.51 11.87 -24.75
CA SER A 180 5.09 11.68 -26.07
C SER A 180 4.72 10.31 -26.65
N ARG A 181 4.87 10.17 -27.96
CA ARG A 181 4.69 8.90 -28.66
C ARG A 181 5.66 7.83 -28.16
N GLU A 182 6.91 8.18 -27.91
CA GLU A 182 7.95 7.28 -27.40
C GLU A 182 7.58 6.72 -26.02
N LYS A 183 7.05 7.57 -25.12
CA LYS A 183 6.57 7.11 -23.81
C LYS A 183 5.37 6.17 -23.96
N LEU A 184 4.42 6.52 -24.83
CA LEU A 184 3.26 5.69 -25.11
C LEU A 184 3.67 4.28 -25.60
N GLU A 185 4.58 4.21 -26.58
CA GLU A 185 5.11 2.96 -27.13
C GLU A 185 5.91 2.15 -26.09
N LEU A 186 6.65 2.83 -25.21
CA LEU A 186 7.39 2.20 -24.11
C LEU A 186 6.46 1.53 -23.09
N GLU A 187 5.38 2.22 -22.68
CA GLU A 187 4.37 1.67 -21.77
C GLU A 187 3.64 0.48 -22.40
N ALA A 188 3.24 0.61 -23.66
CA ALA A 188 2.60 -0.46 -24.45
C ALA A 188 3.50 -1.71 -24.53
N SER A 189 4.76 -1.53 -24.95
CA SER A 189 5.75 -2.62 -25.03
C SER A 189 6.02 -3.28 -23.67
N HIS A 190 5.95 -2.52 -22.58
CA HIS A 190 6.10 -3.07 -21.24
C HIS A 190 4.92 -3.97 -20.87
N LEU A 191 3.69 -3.52 -21.12
CA LEU A 191 2.47 -4.29 -20.90
C LEU A 191 2.43 -5.56 -21.76
N ASP A 192 2.79 -5.48 -23.04
CA ASP A 192 2.80 -6.63 -23.94
C ASP A 192 3.78 -7.71 -23.49
N ARG A 193 5.00 -7.31 -23.09
CA ARG A 193 6.00 -8.25 -22.56
C ARG A 193 5.53 -8.92 -21.28
N LEU A 194 4.88 -8.16 -20.41
CA LEU A 194 4.37 -8.67 -19.13
C LEU A 194 3.19 -9.63 -19.36
N LEU A 195 2.26 -9.28 -20.25
CA LEU A 195 1.16 -10.16 -20.66
C LEU A 195 1.69 -11.47 -21.24
N ALA A 196 2.63 -11.40 -22.19
CA ALA A 196 3.23 -12.59 -22.80
C ALA A 196 3.96 -13.46 -21.75
N SER A 197 4.63 -12.83 -20.78
CA SER A 197 5.27 -13.54 -19.67
C SER A 197 4.24 -14.28 -18.81
N PHE A 198 3.14 -13.61 -18.44
CA PHE A 198 2.08 -14.18 -17.60
C PHE A 198 1.34 -15.31 -18.31
N GLN A 199 1.06 -15.17 -19.61
CA GLN A 199 0.44 -16.24 -20.40
C GLN A 199 1.35 -17.46 -20.55
N LYS A 200 2.66 -17.25 -20.64
CA LYS A 200 3.64 -18.34 -20.81
C LYS A 200 3.94 -19.09 -19.50
N GLN A 201 4.06 -18.36 -18.39
CA GLN A 201 4.62 -18.89 -17.13
C GLN A 201 3.63 -18.85 -15.96
N GLY A 202 2.48 -18.21 -16.12
CA GLY A 202 1.61 -17.83 -15.00
C GLY A 202 2.20 -16.70 -14.17
N VAL A 203 1.57 -16.43 -13.03
CA VAL A 203 2.06 -15.46 -12.04
C VAL A 203 3.14 -16.13 -11.21
N LEU A 204 4.39 -15.69 -11.37
CA LEU A 204 5.50 -16.21 -10.58
C LEU A 204 5.45 -15.67 -9.15
N GLU A 205 5.59 -16.55 -8.16
CA GLU A 205 5.82 -16.13 -6.78
C GLU A 205 7.27 -15.63 -6.65
N THR A 206 7.45 -14.32 -6.63
CA THR A 206 8.76 -13.69 -6.43
C THR A 206 8.79 -12.91 -5.11
N ASN A 207 10.00 -12.56 -4.66
CA ASN A 207 10.16 -11.64 -3.52
C ASN A 207 9.87 -10.18 -3.88
N ASP A 208 9.67 -9.87 -5.17
CA ASP A 208 9.29 -8.56 -5.68
C ASP A 208 7.77 -8.51 -5.84
N LEU A 209 7.07 -8.26 -4.73
CA LEU A 209 5.62 -8.12 -4.73
C LEU A 209 5.22 -6.67 -5.03
N PRO A 210 4.09 -6.44 -5.73
CA PRO A 210 3.47 -5.12 -5.80
C PRO A 210 3.36 -4.49 -4.42
N THR A 211 3.66 -3.19 -4.32
CA THR A 211 3.70 -2.47 -3.04
C THR A 211 2.67 -1.36 -3.00
N GLY A 212 2.13 -1.12 -1.81
CA GLY A 212 1.13 -0.08 -1.62
C GLY A 212 0.80 0.18 -0.15
N HIS A 213 -0.28 0.91 0.06
CA HIS A 213 -0.80 1.20 1.40
C HIS A 213 -2.33 1.23 1.38
N PHE A 214 -2.92 1.06 2.55
CA PHE A 214 -4.37 1.10 2.70
C PHE A 214 -4.89 2.53 2.79
N ILE A 215 -6.10 2.72 2.30
CA ILE A 215 -6.89 3.94 2.46
C ILE A 215 -8.23 3.50 3.02
N ALA A 216 -8.69 4.13 4.09
CA ALA A 216 -9.98 3.83 4.71
C ALA A 216 -10.74 5.12 5.01
N ASP A 217 -12.03 5.12 4.71
CA ASP A 217 -12.93 6.19 5.09
C ASP A 217 -13.61 5.92 6.44
N ASP A 218 -14.30 6.94 6.95
CA ASP A 218 -14.98 6.86 8.24
C ASP A 218 -16.24 5.97 8.19
N ASP A 219 -16.73 5.64 6.99
CA ASP A 219 -17.86 4.74 6.74
C ASP A 219 -17.44 3.26 6.76
N GLY A 220 -16.13 2.98 6.90
CA GLY A 220 -15.55 1.64 6.97
C GLY A 220 -15.22 1.04 5.60
N GLU A 221 -15.44 1.78 4.51
CA GLU A 221 -14.98 1.37 3.19
C GLU A 221 -13.48 1.62 3.04
N TRP A 222 -12.85 0.75 2.28
CA TRP A 222 -11.40 0.80 2.12
C TRP A 222 -10.95 0.34 0.74
N ALA A 223 -9.76 0.80 0.39
CA ALA A 223 -9.03 0.41 -0.80
C ALA A 223 -7.54 0.23 -0.51
N PHE A 224 -6.86 -0.49 -1.39
CA PHE A 224 -5.42 -0.60 -1.41
C PHE A 224 -4.86 0.19 -2.58
N TYR A 225 -4.14 1.28 -2.28
CA TYR A 225 -3.46 2.05 -3.30
C TYR A 225 -2.19 1.33 -3.74
N VAL A 226 -2.12 0.96 -5.02
CA VAL A 226 -0.95 0.32 -5.62
C VAL A 226 0.04 1.41 -6.01
N LYS A 227 1.13 1.52 -5.24
CA LYS A 227 2.23 2.47 -5.50
C LYS A 227 3.21 1.91 -6.54
N ASP A 228 3.49 0.61 -6.46
CA ASP A 228 4.43 -0.09 -7.35
C ASP A 228 3.87 -1.45 -7.77
N GLY A 229 4.24 -1.91 -8.96
CA GLY A 229 3.71 -3.13 -9.57
C GLY A 229 2.34 -2.95 -10.24
N GLN A 230 1.92 -1.72 -10.52
CA GLN A 230 0.64 -1.41 -11.17
C GLN A 230 0.44 -2.12 -12.53
N HIS A 231 1.48 -2.25 -13.36
CA HIS A 231 1.39 -2.99 -14.63
C HIS A 231 1.09 -4.48 -14.38
N ARG A 232 1.68 -5.07 -13.33
CA ARG A 232 1.42 -6.47 -12.94
C ARG A 232 -0.04 -6.65 -12.53
N ILE A 233 -0.56 -5.75 -11.68
CA ILE A 233 -1.96 -5.81 -11.27
C ILE A 233 -2.90 -5.60 -12.47
N ALA A 234 -2.56 -4.69 -13.40
CA ALA A 234 -3.35 -4.48 -14.62
C ALA A 234 -3.40 -5.74 -15.51
N VAL A 235 -2.26 -6.41 -15.72
CA VAL A 235 -2.20 -7.67 -16.47
C VAL A 235 -2.97 -8.78 -15.75
N MET A 236 -2.83 -8.90 -14.41
CA MET A 236 -3.61 -9.85 -13.61
C MET A 236 -5.11 -9.62 -13.76
N ALA A 237 -5.56 -8.36 -13.68
CA ALA A 237 -6.96 -8.00 -13.85
C ALA A 237 -7.47 -8.35 -15.26
N HIS A 238 -6.70 -8.05 -16.30
CA HIS A 238 -7.04 -8.39 -17.69
C HIS A 238 -7.15 -9.91 -17.90
N LEU A 239 -6.27 -10.70 -17.29
CA LEU A 239 -6.30 -12.16 -17.35
C LEU A 239 -7.37 -12.80 -16.43
N GLY A 240 -8.17 -11.99 -15.72
CA GLY A 240 -9.29 -12.48 -14.91
C GLY A 240 -8.91 -12.98 -13.52
N HIS A 241 -7.72 -12.63 -13.00
CA HIS A 241 -7.40 -12.93 -11.61
C HIS A 241 -8.27 -12.10 -10.66
N GLU A 242 -8.75 -12.74 -9.59
CA GLU A 242 -9.57 -12.09 -8.57
C GLU A 242 -8.75 -11.49 -7.43
N GLU A 243 -7.55 -12.04 -7.19
CA GLU A 243 -6.68 -11.65 -6.08
C GLU A 243 -5.23 -11.47 -6.53
N ALA A 244 -4.48 -10.68 -5.77
CA ALA A 244 -3.03 -10.61 -5.89
C ALA A 244 -2.34 -10.60 -4.53
N LEU A 245 -1.09 -11.08 -4.52
CA LEU A 245 -0.18 -10.91 -3.38
C LEU A 245 0.49 -9.55 -3.46
N VAL A 246 0.45 -8.80 -2.37
CA VAL A 246 1.03 -7.47 -2.25
C VAL A 246 1.82 -7.35 -0.96
N THR A 247 2.56 -6.25 -0.82
CA THR A 247 3.18 -5.86 0.44
C THR A 247 3.04 -4.36 0.71
N LEU A 248 3.42 -3.94 1.92
CA LEU A 248 3.31 -2.55 2.36
C LEU A 248 4.52 -1.72 1.95
N THR A 249 4.28 -0.49 1.51
CA THR A 249 5.32 0.51 1.30
C THR A 249 6.02 0.88 2.61
N GLY A 250 7.31 1.22 2.52
CA GLY A 250 7.98 1.91 3.62
C GLY A 250 7.39 3.32 3.77
N GLY A 251 6.82 3.62 4.94
CA GLY A 251 6.16 4.90 5.22
C GLY A 251 4.70 4.71 5.61
N VAL A 252 3.80 5.43 4.93
CA VAL A 252 2.35 5.34 5.15
C VAL A 252 1.88 3.90 4.94
N ARG A 253 1.16 3.36 5.93
CA ARG A 253 0.57 2.01 5.89
C ARG A 253 -0.94 2.06 5.73
N LEU A 254 -1.56 3.05 6.36
CA LEU A 254 -2.98 3.33 6.32
C LEU A 254 -3.16 4.85 6.35
N ALA A 255 -3.88 5.39 5.38
CA ALA A 255 -4.41 6.74 5.42
C ALA A 255 -5.89 6.66 5.83
N ALA A 256 -6.24 7.28 6.95
CA ALA A 256 -7.60 7.29 7.47
C ALA A 256 -8.25 8.66 7.26
N GLU A 257 -9.53 8.70 6.91
CA GLU A 257 -10.27 9.95 6.69
C GLU A 257 -10.30 10.86 7.92
N GLY A 258 -10.48 10.28 9.11
CA GLY A 258 -10.40 11.02 10.39
C GLY A 258 -9.09 11.80 10.58
N ASP A 259 -8.00 11.41 9.93
CA ASP A 259 -6.69 12.08 10.01
C ASP A 259 -6.52 13.22 8.99
N ALA A 260 -7.54 13.56 8.20
CA ALA A 260 -7.42 14.54 7.11
C ALA A 260 -6.87 15.91 7.55
N ASN A 261 -7.12 16.34 8.78
CA ASN A 261 -6.63 17.63 9.30
C ASN A 261 -5.10 17.64 9.53
N ILE A 262 -4.47 16.47 9.64
CA ILE A 262 -3.02 16.34 9.85
C ILE A 262 -2.29 15.80 8.62
N PHE A 263 -3.00 15.61 7.51
CA PHE A 263 -2.39 15.22 6.25
C PHE A 263 -1.35 16.27 5.81
N PRO A 264 -0.17 15.87 5.30
CA PRO A 264 0.91 16.80 4.96
C PRO A 264 0.47 17.97 4.06
N MET A 265 -0.25 17.70 2.97
CA MET A 265 -0.75 18.77 2.09
C MET A 265 -1.77 19.71 2.76
N VAL A 266 -2.49 19.23 3.77
CA VAL A 266 -3.44 20.07 4.54
C VAL A 266 -2.70 20.92 5.56
N ARG A 267 -1.74 20.32 6.28
CA ARG A 267 -0.86 21.00 7.22
C ARG A 267 -0.06 22.13 6.56
N GLU A 268 0.34 21.92 5.31
CA GLU A 268 1.08 22.91 4.50
C GLU A 268 0.17 23.95 3.82
N GLY A 269 -1.15 23.84 3.96
CA GLY A 269 -2.11 24.76 3.34
C GLY A 269 -2.31 24.57 1.83
N LEU A 270 -1.68 23.55 1.23
CA LEU A 270 -1.83 23.19 -0.18
C LEU A 270 -3.22 22.66 -0.49
N LEU A 271 -3.88 22.00 0.47
CA LEU A 271 -5.26 21.51 0.40
C LEU A 271 -6.04 21.93 1.65
N THR A 272 -7.34 22.08 1.51
CA THR A 272 -8.26 22.06 2.66
C THR A 272 -8.49 20.62 3.11
N ALA A 273 -8.89 20.44 4.36
CA ALA A 273 -9.26 19.11 4.86
C ALA A 273 -10.45 18.50 4.07
N ASP A 274 -11.39 19.32 3.60
CA ASP A 274 -12.52 18.86 2.78
C ASP A 274 -12.07 18.31 1.41
N GLU A 275 -11.17 19.02 0.71
CA GLU A 275 -10.59 18.54 -0.55
C GLU A 275 -9.80 17.25 -0.36
N ALA A 276 -9.02 17.14 0.72
CA ALA A 276 -8.30 15.93 1.05
C ALA A 276 -9.23 14.74 1.31
N ARG A 277 -10.37 14.96 2.01
CA ARG A 277 -11.41 13.94 2.19
C ARG A 277 -12.06 13.52 0.88
N LYS A 278 -12.34 14.47 -0.03
CA LYS A 278 -12.88 14.15 -1.37
C LYS A 278 -11.92 13.25 -2.16
N ILE A 279 -10.63 13.57 -2.16
CA ILE A 279 -9.60 12.75 -2.82
C ILE A 279 -9.55 11.36 -2.18
N LEU A 280 -9.57 11.26 -0.85
CA LEU A 280 -9.57 9.99 -0.14
C LEU A 280 -10.80 9.15 -0.50
N ARG A 281 -12.00 9.74 -0.44
CA ARG A 281 -13.26 9.06 -0.78
C ARG A 281 -13.35 8.63 -2.24
N ALA A 282 -12.62 9.29 -3.14
CA ALA A 282 -12.51 8.83 -4.52
C ALA A 282 -11.91 7.42 -4.60
N TYR A 283 -11.00 7.06 -3.67
CA TYR A 283 -10.40 5.72 -3.59
C TYR A 283 -11.34 4.68 -2.98
N THR A 284 -12.09 5.03 -1.93
CA THR A 284 -12.89 4.09 -1.16
C THR A 284 -14.28 3.84 -1.74
N ARG A 285 -14.72 4.66 -2.71
CA ARG A 285 -15.99 4.44 -3.42
C ARG A 285 -16.07 3.01 -3.99
N PRO A 286 -17.25 2.36 -3.91
CA PRO A 286 -17.47 1.01 -4.41
C PRO A 286 -17.23 0.87 -5.91
#